data_AF-W4VKG4-F1
#
_entry.id   AF-W4VKG4-F1
#
_cell.length_a   1.000
_cell.length_b   1.000
_cell.length_c   1.000
_cell.angle_alpha   90.00
_cell.angle_beta   90.00
_cell.angle_gamma   90.00
#
_symmetry.space_group_name_H-M   'P 1'
#
loop_
_entity.id
_entity.type
_entity.pdbx_description
1 polymer ?
#
loop_
_entity_poly.entity_id
_entity_poly.type
_entity_poly.pdbx_seq_one_letter_code
_entity_poly.pdbx_strand_id
1 'polypeptide(L)'
;MLKSGAFFPKIAILIAFIGLIIIGVQLFHQSHYQLVITDMNSKEVLWESSIKIGGDRFSHQYIHSVEKSPVQEIFELSNSGEIVTMESWTKSFGAGLPYQHQGEVSMKDGYYVMRNLNRPIHGGGSKNEAF
;
A
#
# COMPACT_ATOMS: atom_id res chain seq x y z
N MET A 1 -14.55 -54.52 -27.87
CA MET A 1 -13.47 -53.62 -28.34
C MET A 1 -13.87 -52.18 -28.06
N LEU A 2 -13.41 -51.59 -26.95
CA LEU A 2 -13.67 -50.17 -26.69
C LEU A 2 -12.81 -49.32 -27.64
N LYS A 3 -13.44 -48.39 -28.37
CA LYS A 3 -12.78 -47.40 -29.23
C LYS A 3 -11.94 -46.44 -28.38
N SER A 4 -10.73 -46.86 -28.03
CA SER A 4 -9.74 -46.10 -27.24
C SER A 4 -9.35 -44.76 -27.88
N GLY A 5 -9.40 -44.64 -29.22
CA GLY A 5 -8.95 -43.45 -29.94
C GLY A 5 -9.82 -42.19 -29.81
N ALA A 6 -11.10 -42.30 -29.39
CA ALA A 6 -12.00 -41.15 -29.26
C ALA A 6 -11.99 -40.50 -27.86
N PHE A 7 -11.32 -41.14 -26.89
CA PHE A 7 -11.31 -40.70 -25.49
C PHE A 7 -10.15 -39.74 -25.20
N PHE A 8 -8.97 -40.00 -25.78
CA PHE A 8 -7.79 -39.14 -25.69
C PHE A 8 -8.01 -37.68 -26.16
N PRO A 9 -8.63 -37.40 -27.33
CA PRO A 9 -8.84 -36.01 -27.75
C PRO A 9 -9.82 -35.27 -26.84
N LYS A 10 -10.82 -35.97 -26.28
CA LYS A 10 -11.79 -35.37 -25.35
C LYS A 10 -11.15 -35.01 -24.01
N ILE A 11 -10.27 -35.87 -23.50
CA ILE A 11 -9.49 -35.59 -22.29
C ILE A 11 -8.54 -34.42 -22.54
N ALA A 12 -7.85 -34.38 -23.69
CA ALA A 12 -6.96 -33.27 -24.04
C ALA A 12 -7.70 -31.92 -24.13
N ILE A 13 -8.88 -31.89 -24.76
CA ILE A 13 -9.73 -30.69 -24.84
C ILE A 13 -10.18 -30.27 -23.43
N LEU A 14 -10.58 -31.22 -22.58
CA LEU A 14 -10.97 -30.94 -21.20
C LEU A 14 -9.82 -30.32 -20.39
N ILE A 15 -8.61 -30.87 -20.50
CA ILE A 15 -7.41 -30.34 -19.84
C ILE A 15 -7.08 -28.93 -20.35
N ALA A 16 -7.15 -28.69 -21.66
CA ALA A 16 -6.93 -27.36 -22.23
C ALA A 16 -7.96 -26.34 -21.71
N PHE A 17 -9.22 -26.76 -21.58
CA PHE A 17 -10.29 -25.91 -21.06
C PHE A 17 -10.08 -25.58 -19.56
N ILE A 18 -9.69 -26.58 -18.76
CA ILE A 18 -9.34 -26.38 -17.34
C ILE A 18 -8.13 -25.44 -17.21
N GLY A 19 -7.10 -25.62 -18.05
CA GLY A 19 -5.94 -24.74 -18.09
C GLY A 19 -6.31 -23.29 -18.42
N LEU A 20 -7.19 -23.08 -19.40
CA LEU A 20 -7.69 -21.76 -19.77
C LEU A 20 -8.45 -21.10 -18.61
N ILE A 21 -9.28 -21.86 -17.89
CA ILE A 21 -10.01 -21.38 -16.71
C ILE A 21 -9.03 -20.97 -15.60
N ILE A 22 -8.02 -21.79 -15.31
CA ILE A 22 -7.01 -21.48 -14.27
C ILE A 22 -6.25 -20.19 -14.61
N ILE A 23 -5.83 -20.02 -15.86
CA ILE A 23 -5.16 -18.79 -16.33
C ILE A 23 -6.11 -17.59 -16.21
N GLY A 24 -7.37 -17.75 -16.60
CA GLY A 24 -8.38 -16.72 -16.43
C GLY A 24 -8.52 -16.27 -14.97
N VAL A 25 -8.69 -17.23 -14.05
CA VAL A 25 -8.82 -16.95 -12.61
C VAL A 25 -7.59 -16.24 -12.03
N GLN A 26 -6.39 -16.61 -12.46
CA GLN A 26 -5.15 -15.94 -12.04
C GLN A 26 -5.11 -14.46 -12.48
N LEU A 27 -5.57 -14.15 -13.69
CA LEU A 27 -5.59 -12.78 -14.21
C LEU A 27 -6.62 -11.89 -13.50
N PHE A 28 -7.73 -12.47 -13.02
CA PHE A 28 -8.75 -11.74 -12.25
C PHE A 28 -8.42 -11.54 -10.77
N HIS A 29 -7.33 -12.14 -10.27
CA HIS A 29 -6.91 -12.02 -8.87
C HIS A 29 -6.19 -10.69 -8.57
N GLN A 30 -6.69 -9.58 -9.10
CA GLN A 30 -6.21 -8.24 -8.77
C GLN A 30 -6.79 -7.84 -7.42
N SER A 31 -5.98 -7.84 -6.37
CA SER A 31 -6.39 -7.31 -5.07
C SER A 31 -6.71 -5.82 -5.19
N HIS A 32 -7.96 -5.45 -4.92
CA HIS A 32 -8.39 -4.05 -4.91
C HIS A 32 -8.20 -3.48 -3.49
N TYR A 33 -7.28 -2.53 -3.34
CA TYR A 33 -7.09 -1.82 -2.07
C TYR A 33 -7.84 -0.49 -2.09
N GLN A 34 -8.26 -0.06 -0.92
CA GLN A 34 -8.92 1.23 -0.71
C GLN A 34 -8.25 1.98 0.42
N LEU A 35 -8.05 3.28 0.21
CA LEU A 35 -7.67 4.22 1.24
C LEU A 35 -8.95 4.82 1.83
N VAL A 36 -9.15 4.67 3.13
CA VAL A 36 -10.38 5.07 3.81
C VAL A 36 -10.04 6.02 4.96
N ILE A 37 -10.76 7.14 5.03
CA ILE A 37 -10.75 8.05 6.17
C ILE A 37 -12.04 7.82 6.95
N THR A 38 -11.91 7.49 8.23
CA THR A 38 -13.06 7.23 9.11
C THR A 38 -13.07 8.18 10.29
N ASP A 39 -14.26 8.53 10.77
CA ASP A 39 -14.40 9.15 12.08
C ASP A 39 -14.05 8.12 13.16
N MET A 40 -13.18 8.49 14.10
CA MET A 40 -12.69 7.55 15.10
C MET A 40 -13.77 7.13 16.11
N ASN A 41 -14.77 7.98 16.37
CA ASN A 41 -15.82 7.76 17.36
C ASN A 41 -17.02 7.02 16.76
N SER A 42 -17.56 7.52 15.64
CA SER A 42 -18.75 6.93 14.99
C SER A 42 -18.42 5.78 14.05
N LYS A 43 -17.16 5.64 13.64
CA LYS A 43 -16.71 4.71 12.58
C LYS A 43 -17.31 4.99 11.21
N GLU A 44 -17.92 6.17 11.03
CA GLU A 44 -18.44 6.61 9.74
C GLU A 44 -17.31 6.80 8.73
N VAL A 45 -17.50 6.30 7.51
CA VAL A 45 -16.59 6.56 6.39
C VAL A 45 -16.80 7.99 5.91
N LEU A 46 -15.80 8.84 6.14
CA LEU A 46 -15.80 10.23 5.72
C LEU A 46 -15.35 10.38 4.27
N TRP A 47 -14.47 9.49 3.81
CA TRP A 47 -13.93 9.48 2.47
C TRP A 47 -13.30 8.14 2.12
N GLU A 48 -13.37 7.75 0.84
CA GLU A 48 -12.71 6.56 0.31
C GLU A 48 -12.19 6.79 -1.12
N SER A 49 -11.10 6.12 -1.47
CA SER A 49 -10.59 6.05 -2.85
C SER A 49 -9.84 4.75 -3.08
N SER A 50 -9.86 4.24 -4.31
CA SER A 50 -9.00 3.13 -4.71
C SER A 50 -7.53 3.51 -4.65
N ILE A 51 -6.69 2.58 -4.21
CA ILE A 51 -5.23 2.70 -4.21
C ILE A 51 -4.62 1.41 -4.73
N LYS A 52 -3.53 1.49 -5.48
CA LYS A 52 -2.80 0.34 -6.03
C LYS A 52 -1.54 0.05 -5.21
N ILE A 53 -1.25 -1.23 -5.06
CA ILE A 53 0.06 -1.68 -4.55
C ILE A 53 1.16 -1.27 -5.52
N GLY A 54 2.32 -0.89 -4.97
CA GLY A 54 3.57 -0.83 -5.72
C GLY A 54 3.75 0.44 -6.54
N GLY A 55 3.15 1.55 -6.10
CA GLY A 55 3.48 2.85 -6.68
C GLY A 55 2.53 3.99 -6.38
N ASP A 56 1.29 3.72 -5.97
CA ASP A 56 0.38 4.81 -5.61
C ASP A 56 0.83 5.44 -4.29
N ARG A 57 0.98 6.77 -4.32
CA ARG A 57 1.40 7.58 -3.17
C ARG A 57 0.29 8.53 -2.76
N PHE A 58 0.22 8.79 -1.46
CA PHE A 58 -0.67 9.79 -0.90
C PHE A 58 0.08 10.62 0.13
N SER A 59 -0.41 11.82 0.43
CA SER A 59 0.22 12.71 1.40
C SER A 59 -0.74 13.14 2.48
N HIS A 60 -0.24 13.23 3.71
CA HIS A 60 -0.96 13.83 4.84
C HIS A 60 -0.18 15.05 5.33
N GLN A 61 -0.87 16.18 5.41
CA GLN A 61 -0.30 17.42 5.92
C GLN A 61 -1.00 17.80 7.22
N TYR A 62 -0.22 18.08 8.26
CA TYR A 62 -0.72 18.47 9.57
C TYR A 62 0.17 19.54 10.21
N ILE A 63 -0.34 20.21 11.23
CA ILE A 63 0.45 21.13 12.05
C ILE A 63 0.98 20.36 13.25
N HIS A 64 2.30 20.28 13.40
CA HIS A 64 2.90 19.62 14.55
C HIS A 64 2.63 20.42 15.83
N SER A 65 2.01 19.81 16.83
CA SER A 65 1.48 20.52 18.00
C SER A 65 2.54 21.28 18.81
N VAL A 66 3.76 20.72 18.89
CA VAL A 66 4.89 21.32 19.61
C VAL A 66 5.52 22.45 18.80
N GLU A 67 5.82 22.17 17.53
CA GLU A 67 6.59 23.09 16.68
C GLU A 67 5.71 24.16 16.03
N LYS A 68 4.38 23.99 16.07
CA LYS A 68 3.38 24.85 15.42
C LYS A 68 3.72 25.12 13.95
N SER A 69 4.35 24.15 13.31
CA SER A 69 4.88 24.20 11.96
C SER A 69 4.21 23.13 11.10
N PRO A 70 4.02 23.39 9.78
CA PRO A 70 3.48 22.39 8.89
C PRO A 70 4.48 21.25 8.70
N VAL A 71 3.98 20.02 8.84
CA VAL A 71 4.65 18.78 8.47
C VAL A 71 3.85 18.14 7.35
N GLN A 72 4.55 17.65 6.33
CA GLN A 72 3.96 16.86 5.26
C GLN A 72 4.67 15.52 5.17
N GLU A 73 3.91 14.44 5.26
CA GLU A 73 4.41 13.07 5.10
C GLU A 73 3.84 12.47 3.82
N ILE A 74 4.70 11.77 3.08
CA ILE A 74 4.35 11.05 1.85
C ILE A 74 4.40 9.56 2.15
N PHE A 75 3.31 8.88 1.85
CA PHE A 75 3.12 7.45 2.09
C PHE A 75 2.96 6.69 0.78
N GLU A 76 3.24 5.39 0.84
CA GLU A 76 3.06 4.45 -0.26
C GLU A 76 2.45 3.16 0.30
N LEU A 77 1.60 2.50 -0.50
CA LEU A 77 1.15 1.14 -0.21
C LEU A 77 2.18 0.15 -0.76
N SER A 78 2.91 -0.51 0.14
CA SER A 78 3.99 -1.43 -0.20
C SER A 78 3.48 -2.68 -0.92
N ASN A 79 4.42 -3.44 -1.51
CA ASN A 79 4.13 -4.76 -2.08
C ASN A 79 3.63 -5.78 -1.04
N SER A 80 3.87 -5.55 0.26
CA SER A 80 3.31 -6.36 1.35
C SER A 80 1.88 -5.94 1.74
N GLY A 81 1.33 -4.88 1.15
CA GLY A 81 0.04 -4.31 1.52
C GLY A 81 0.07 -3.44 2.78
N GLU A 82 1.25 -2.99 3.19
CA GLU A 82 1.45 -2.13 4.36
C GLU A 82 1.65 -0.68 3.93
N ILE A 83 1.12 0.26 4.72
CA ILE A 83 1.38 1.69 4.50
C ILE A 83 2.78 2.02 5.05
N VAL A 84 3.66 2.52 4.18
CA VAL A 84 5.02 2.92 4.53
C VAL A 84 5.22 4.42 4.29
N THR A 85 5.94 5.07 5.21
CA THR A 85 6.36 6.46 5.06
C THR A 85 7.60 6.50 4.17
N MET A 86 7.50 7.24 3.06
CA MET A 86 8.58 7.38 2.08
C MET A 86 9.34 8.70 2.26
N GLU A 87 8.61 9.78 2.53
CA GLU A 87 9.21 11.10 2.73
C GLU A 87 8.57 11.83 3.91
N SER A 88 9.36 12.70 4.55
CA SER A 88 8.89 13.62 5.59
C SER A 88 9.49 15.00 5.35
N TRP A 89 8.62 16.01 5.33
CA TRP A 89 8.95 17.40 5.04
C TRP A 89 8.62 18.25 6.27
N THR A 90 9.63 18.86 6.88
CA THR A 90 9.48 19.70 8.09
C THR A 90 10.24 21.01 7.96
N LYS A 91 9.75 22.08 8.60
CA LYS A 91 10.43 23.39 8.65
C LYS A 91 11.43 23.53 9.80
N SER A 92 11.39 22.64 10.78
CA SER A 92 12.26 22.68 11.95
C SER A 92 12.81 21.31 12.29
N PHE A 93 14.04 21.32 12.80
CA PHE A 93 14.65 20.14 13.41
C PHE A 93 14.18 20.02 14.87
N GLY A 94 13.24 19.11 15.14
CA GLY A 94 12.99 18.64 16.50
C GLY A 94 14.08 17.68 16.99
N ALA A 95 13.96 17.21 18.24
CA ALA A 95 14.85 16.20 18.84
C ALA A 95 14.53 14.80 18.32
N GLY A 96 14.96 14.47 17.09
CA GLY A 96 14.61 13.18 16.50
C GLY A 96 15.23 12.87 15.15
N LEU A 97 16.33 13.53 14.77
CA LEU A 97 17.11 13.03 13.65
C LEU A 97 17.55 11.60 13.98
N PRO A 98 17.31 10.62 13.09
CA PRO A 98 17.89 9.31 13.31
C PRO A 98 19.41 9.52 13.31
N TYR A 99 20.04 9.30 14.47
CA TYR A 99 21.49 9.28 14.63
C TYR A 99 22.15 8.21 13.73
N GLN A 100 21.34 7.31 13.18
CA GLN A 100 21.72 6.31 12.19
C GLN A 100 21.13 6.68 10.83
N HIS A 101 21.98 6.67 9.80
CA HIS A 101 21.66 6.92 8.40
C HIS A 101 20.50 6.05 7.87
N GLN A 102 19.26 6.47 8.12
CA GLN A 102 18.07 5.91 7.46
C GLN A 102 17.45 7.04 6.63
N GLY A 103 17.79 7.03 5.34
CA GLY A 103 17.27 7.99 4.35
C GLY A 103 18.24 9.10 3.96
N GLU A 104 17.91 9.76 2.85
CA GLU A 104 18.63 10.94 2.34
C GLU A 104 17.98 12.21 2.89
N VAL A 105 18.78 13.09 3.49
CA VAL A 105 18.31 14.38 4.02
C VAL A 105 18.77 15.50 3.10
N SER A 106 17.85 16.36 2.68
CA SER A 106 18.14 17.53 1.85
C SER A 106 17.34 18.74 2.32
N MET A 107 17.76 19.94 1.90
CA MET A 107 17.01 21.17 2.10
C MET A 107 16.38 21.59 0.78
N LYS A 108 15.06 21.80 0.77
CA LYS A 108 14.31 22.26 -0.40
C LYS A 108 13.23 23.26 0.02
N ASP A 109 13.23 24.45 -0.56
CA ASP A 109 12.21 25.49 -0.36
C ASP A 109 11.95 25.84 1.12
N GLY A 110 13.00 25.80 1.95
CA GLY A 110 12.90 26.06 3.40
C GLY A 110 12.38 24.88 4.23
N TYR A 111 12.24 23.69 3.62
CA TYR A 111 11.93 22.44 4.29
C TYR A 111 13.14 21.52 4.33
N TYR A 112 13.34 20.87 5.48
CA TYR A 112 14.13 19.66 5.57
C TYR A 112 13.30 18.51 5.01
N VAL A 113 13.84 17.86 3.98
CA VAL A 113 13.21 16.76 3.27
C VAL A 113 14.01 15.50 3.55
N MET A 114 13.41 14.58 4.29
CA MET A 114 13.93 13.24 4.53
C MET A 114 13.27 12.30 3.54
N ARG A 115 14.06 11.58 2.74
CA ARG A 115 13.58 10.67 1.68
C ARG A 115 14.06 9.25 1.91
N ASN A 116 13.41 8.31 1.22
CA ASN A 116 13.74 6.89 1.25
C ASN A 116 13.68 6.32 2.67
N LEU A 117 12.74 6.82 3.48
CA LEU A 117 12.60 6.42 4.88
C LEU A 117 12.18 4.95 5.01
N ASN A 118 11.34 4.45 4.09
CA ASN A 118 10.84 3.08 4.06
C ASN A 118 10.36 2.58 5.44
N ARG A 119 9.69 3.47 6.18
CA ARG A 119 9.35 3.25 7.59
C ARG A 119 7.88 2.88 7.70
N PRO A 120 7.53 1.69 8.23
CA PRO A 120 6.14 1.36 8.54
C PRO A 120 5.52 2.39 9.47
N ILE A 121 4.23 2.72 9.27
CA ILE A 121 3.53 3.60 10.20
C ILE A 121 3.37 2.89 11.56
N HIS A 122 3.93 3.47 12.62
CA HIS A 122 3.76 2.96 13.98
C HIS A 122 2.66 3.79 14.64
N GLY A 123 1.44 3.26 14.70
CA GLY A 123 0.35 3.92 15.44
C GLY A 123 -1.07 3.88 14.83
N GLY A 124 -1.42 2.93 13.97
CA GLY A 124 -2.81 2.88 13.48
C GLY A 124 -3.24 1.67 12.65
N GLY A 125 -2.37 0.69 12.45
CA GLY A 125 -2.77 -0.59 11.87
C GLY A 125 -3.60 -1.38 12.87
N SER A 126 -4.92 -1.20 12.89
CA SER A 126 -5.80 -2.23 13.42
C SER A 126 -5.47 -3.50 12.66
N LYS A 127 -4.88 -4.47 13.37
CA LYS A 127 -4.77 -5.84 12.87
C LYS A 127 -6.17 -6.26 12.41
N ASN A 128 -6.23 -6.88 11.24
CA ASN A 128 -7.42 -7.54 10.73
C ASN A 128 -8.14 -8.29 11.85
N GLU A 129 -9.29 -7.80 12.28
CA GLU A 129 -10.30 -8.67 12.87
C GLU A 129 -11.11 -9.22 11.70
N ALA A 130 -10.67 -10.40 11.26
CA ALA A 130 -11.44 -11.24 10.38
C ALA A 130 -12.66 -11.75 11.16
N PHE A 131 -13.85 -11.49 10.62
CA PHE A 131 -15.05 -12.31 10.83
C PHE A 131 -15.79 -12.43 9.50
#